data_AF-A0A4P5R8S7-F1
#
_entry.id   AF-A0A4P5R8S7-F1
#
_cell.length_a   1.000
_cell.length_b   1.000
_cell.length_c   1.000
_cell.angle_alpha   90.00
_cell.angle_beta   90.00
_cell.angle_gamma   90.00
#
_symmetry.space_group_name_H-M   'P 1'
#
loop_
_entity.id
_entity.type
_entity.pdbx_description
1 polymer ?
#
loop_
_entity_poly.entity_id
_entity_poly.type
_entity_poly.pdbx_seq_one_letter_code
_entity_poly.pdbx_strand_id
1 'polypeptide(L)' 'MSFETPAPDLKKLIAAWETWERGEEQPGRTLASLKTAGMAAVLQELVASGWSPASK' A
#
# COMPACT_ATOMS: atom_id res chain seq x y z
N MET A 1 14.40 -14.21 -17.08
CA MET A 1 13.27 -13.28 -17.30
C MET A 1 13.33 -12.25 -16.21
N SER A 2 13.51 -10.98 -16.55
CA SER A 2 13.48 -9.89 -15.57
C SER A 2 12.05 -9.74 -15.10
N PHE A 3 11.74 -10.21 -13.89
CA PHE A 3 10.44 -9.92 -13.27
C PHE A 3 10.45 -8.44 -12.90
N GLU A 4 9.96 -7.61 -13.81
CA GLU A 4 9.73 -6.21 -13.54
C GLU A 4 8.61 -6.13 -12.51
N THR A 5 8.93 -5.57 -11.34
CA THR A 5 7.92 -5.40 -10.29
C THR A 5 6.95 -4.32 -10.78
N PRO A 6 5.64 -4.60 -10.86
CA PRO A 6 4.68 -3.61 -11.33
C PRO A 6 4.72 -2.36 -10.44
N ALA A 7 4.49 -1.20 -11.05
CA ALA A 7 4.42 0.06 -10.32
C ALA A 7 3.34 0.00 -9.22
N PRO A 8 3.55 0.65 -8.07
CA PRO A 8 2.55 0.68 -7.01
C PRO A 8 1.22 1.28 -7.46
N ASP A 9 0.12 0.74 -6.93
CA ASP A 9 -1.23 1.22 -7.21
C ASP A 9 -1.86 1.81 -5.95
N LEU A 10 -1.73 3.13 -5.81
CA LEU A 10 -2.21 3.87 -4.63
C LEU A 10 -3.73 3.71 -4.41
N LYS A 11 -4.52 3.57 -5.49
CA LYS A 11 -5.97 3.38 -5.36
C LYS A 11 -6.30 2.02 -4.77
N LYS A 12 -5.56 0.97 -5.18
CA LYS A 12 -5.72 -0.36 -4.58
C LYS A 12 -5.27 -0.41 -3.13
N LEU A 13 -4.24 0.34 -2.76
CA LEU A 13 -3.80 0.44 -1.36
C LEU A 13 -4.90 1.05 -0.48
N ILE A 14 -5.47 2.18 -0.91
CA ILE A 14 -6.55 2.85 -0.20
C ILE A 14 -7.79 1.94 -0.11
N ALA A 15 -8.23 1.35 -1.23
CA ALA A 15 -9.39 0.48 -1.23
C ALA A 15 -9.22 -0.75 -0.31
N ALA A 16 -8.03 -1.36 -0.29
CA ALA A 16 -7.73 -2.48 0.60
C ALA A 16 -7.78 -2.06 2.08
N TRP A 17 -7.25 -0.88 2.40
CA TRP A 17 -7.29 -0.33 3.76
C TRP A 17 -8.73 -0.01 4.21
N GLU A 18 -9.49 0.73 3.41
CA GLU A 18 -10.87 1.12 3.74
C GLU A 18 -11.79 -0.11 3.92
N THR A 19 -11.61 -1.15 3.10
CA THR A 19 -12.38 -2.39 3.22
C THR A 19 -12.10 -3.12 4.54
N TRP A 20 -10.85 -3.12 4.97
CA TRP A 20 -10.47 -3.65 6.27
C TRP A 20 -11.02 -2.82 7.43
N GLU A 21 -10.97 -1.49 7.33
CA GLU A 21 -11.53 -0.60 8.36
C GLU A 21 -13.04 -0.76 8.52
N ARG A 22 -13.77 -1.08 7.45
CA ARG A 22 -15.20 -1.43 7.51
C ARG A 22 -15.48 -2.82 8.11
N GLY A 23 -14.45 -3.61 8.40
CA GLY A 23 -14.57 -4.99 8.90
C GLY A 23 -14.99 -6.00 7.83
N GLU A 24 -14.91 -5.63 6.56
CA GLU A 24 -15.35 -6.47 5.43
C GLU A 24 -14.27 -7.47 4.99
N GLU A 25 -13.01 -7.27 5.41
CA GLU A 25 -11.87 -8.09 5.02
C GLU A 25 -11.03 -8.53 6.23
N GLN A 26 -10.45 -9.72 6.15
CA GLN A 26 -9.62 -10.26 7.21
C GLN A 26 -8.21 -9.64 7.19
N PRO A 27 -7.55 -9.42 8.35
CA PRO A 27 -6.23 -8.78 8.42
C PRO A 27 -5.18 -9.43 7.50
N GLY A 28 -5.13 -10.76 7.44
CA GLY A 28 -4.19 -11.48 6.58
C GLY A 28 -4.41 -11.23 5.08
N ARG A 29 -5.67 -11.08 4.66
CA ARG A 29 -6.03 -10.81 3.27
C ARG A 29 -5.76 -9.36 2.90
N THR A 30 -6.01 -8.42 3.81
CA THR A 30 -5.64 -7.00 3.68
C THR A 30 -4.12 -6.85 3.48
N LEU A 31 -3.31 -7.49 4.33
CA LEU A 31 -1.85 -7.45 4.19
C LEU A 31 -1.35 -7.99 2.85
N ALA A 32 -1.96 -9.08 2.36
CA ALA A 32 -1.66 -9.62 1.03
C ALA A 32 -2.00 -8.61 -0.07
N SER A 33 -3.18 -7.99 -0.02
CA SER A 33 -3.62 -6.97 -0.99
C SER A 33 -2.71 -5.74 -0.98
N LEU A 34 -2.32 -5.25 0.20
CA LEU A 34 -1.39 -4.12 0.34
C LEU A 34 0.00 -4.46 -0.24
N LYS A 35 0.50 -5.66 0.03
CA LYS A 35 1.78 -6.13 -0.55
C LYS A 35 1.71 -6.19 -2.08
N THR A 36 0.66 -6.79 -2.63
CA THR A 36 0.46 -6.91 -4.08
C THR A 36 0.31 -5.55 -4.75
N ALA A 37 -0.32 -4.58 -4.09
CA ALA A 37 -0.48 -3.23 -4.61
C ALA A 37 0.77 -2.33 -4.41
N GLY A 38 1.86 -2.85 -3.85
CA GLY A 38 3.16 -2.16 -3.81
C GLY A 38 3.38 -1.25 -2.60
N MET A 39 2.70 -1.49 -1.47
CA MET A 39 2.83 -0.66 -0.26
C MET A 39 4.28 -0.41 0.17
N ALA A 40 5.13 -1.43 0.09
CA ALA A 40 6.53 -1.32 0.50
C ALA A 40 7.30 -0.27 -0.32
N ALA A 41 7.09 -0.23 -1.65
CA ALA A 41 7.75 0.73 -2.52
C ALA A 41 7.27 2.16 -2.24
N VAL A 42 5.96 2.35 -2.03
CA VAL A 42 5.39 3.66 -1.68
C VAL A 42 6.02 4.20 -0.38
N LEU A 43 6.12 3.37 0.65
CA LEU A 43 6.75 3.78 1.91
C LEU A 43 8.22 4.15 1.73
N GLN A 44 8.96 3.38 0.92
CA GLN A 44 10.36 3.69 0.60
C GLN A 44 10.51 5.01 -0.15
N GLU A 45 9.64 5.28 -1.14
CA GLU A 45 9.63 6.54 -1.89
C GLU A 45 9.27 7.75 -1.01
N LEU A 46 8.30 7.60 -0.10
CA LEU A 46 7.95 8.65 0.86
C LEU A 46 9.13 8.97 1.79
N VAL A 47 9.83 7.95 2.29
CA VAL A 47 11.04 8.15 3.10
C VAL A 47 12.15 8.81 2.27
N ALA A 48 12.40 8.34 1.05
CA ALA A 48 13.44 8.87 0.18
C ALA A 48 13.18 10.32 -0.27
N SER A 49 11.91 10.71 -0.42
CA SER A 49 11.50 12.07 -0.76
C SER A 49 11.49 13.04 0.43
N GLY A 50 11.80 12.56 1.65
CA GLY A 50 11.75 13.38 2.87
C GLY A 50 10.32 13.80 3.22
N TRP A 51 9.32 13.04 2.78
CA TRP A 51 7.92 13.34 3.05
C TRP A 51 7.64 13.30 4.55
N SER A 52 6.88 14.28 5.02
CA SER A 52 6.37 14.35 6.39
C SER A 52 4.85 14.55 6.32
N PRO A 53 4.06 13.90 7.20
CA PRO A 53 2.64 14.15 7.29
C PRO A 53 2.35 15.64 7.51
N ALA A 54 1.45 16.21 6.71
CA ALA A 54 1.07 17.61 6.80
C ALA A 54 0.13 17.92 7.98
N SER A 55 -0.37 16.91 8.68
CA SER A 55 -1.21 17.07 9.87
C SER A 55 -0.82 16.08 10.96
N LYS A 56 -0.73 16.60 12.18
CA LYS A 56 -0.74 15.84 13.43
C LYS A 56 -2.17 15.74 13.95
#